data_AF-A0A9E3PWB7-F1
#
_entry.id   AF-A0A9E3PWB7-F1
#
_cell.length_a   1.000
_cell.length_b   1.000
_cell.length_c   1.000
_cell.angle_alpha   90.00
_cell.angle_beta   90.00
_cell.angle_gamma   90.00
#
_symmetry.space_group_name_H-M   'P 1'
#
loop_
_entity.id
_entity.type
_entity.pdbx_description
1 polymer ?
#
loop_
_entity_poly.entity_id
_entity_poly.type
_entity_poly.pdbx_seq_one_letter_code
_entity_poly.pdbx_strand_id
1 'polypeptide(L)'
;MTTMPPSRYRVIEKDRRLIVIDTETGQQVTHGGPVAPAAPTRDRAPAGDPLSRRTRTVDDRSGSGVIRTSRLYDDKGPRDIVVGPNGTGMLGSGAAVAMIVGVVFVGIAIAFPAILLVPALLFVNPKARKAIRSAVTVWLDSIDQAGGSPDSAG
;
A
#
# COMPACT_ATOMS: atom_id res chain seq x y z
N MET A 1 51.38 -10.32 25.27
CA MET A 1 50.75 -9.57 24.17
C MET A 1 49.55 -10.39 23.71
N THR A 2 48.34 -10.02 24.11
CA THR A 2 47.12 -10.78 23.76
C THR A 2 46.73 -10.42 22.33
N THR A 3 46.94 -11.34 21.40
CA THR A 3 46.47 -11.17 20.02
C THR A 3 44.95 -11.35 19.99
N MET A 4 44.23 -10.37 19.47
CA MET A 4 42.79 -10.47 19.32
C MET A 4 42.47 -11.57 18.29
N PRO A 5 41.53 -12.50 18.56
CA PRO A 5 41.16 -13.52 17.59
C PRO A 5 40.56 -12.87 16.33
N PRO A 6 40.82 -13.43 15.14
CA PRO A 6 40.34 -12.86 13.88
C PRO A 6 38.80 -12.84 13.85
N SER A 7 38.22 -11.73 13.41
CA SER A 7 36.78 -11.59 13.27
C SER A 7 36.27 -12.43 12.10
N ARG A 8 35.36 -13.38 12.37
CA ARG A 8 34.73 -14.28 11.39
C ARG A 8 33.93 -13.56 10.29
N TYR A 9 33.54 -12.33 10.54
CA TYR A 9 32.76 -11.53 9.59
C TYR A 9 33.54 -10.30 9.19
N ARG A 10 33.54 -10.01 7.88
CA ARG A 10 34.13 -8.81 7.31
C ARG A 10 33.08 -8.04 6.53
N VAL A 11 32.95 -6.76 6.85
CA VAL A 11 32.11 -5.84 6.08
C VAL A 11 32.97 -5.21 4.98
N ILE A 12 32.48 -5.24 3.74
CA ILE A 12 33.09 -4.55 2.60
C ILE A 12 32.06 -3.67 1.92
N GLU A 13 32.49 -2.58 1.32
CA GLU A 13 31.65 -1.77 0.45
C GLU A 13 31.81 -2.24 -1.00
N LYS A 14 30.69 -2.57 -1.66
CA LYS A 14 30.63 -2.96 -3.07
C LYS A 14 29.42 -2.28 -3.71
N ASP A 15 29.62 -1.61 -4.83
CA ASP A 15 28.56 -0.94 -5.59
C ASP A 15 27.72 0.06 -4.75
N ARG A 16 28.38 0.82 -3.86
CA ARG A 16 27.77 1.75 -2.87
C ARG A 16 26.87 1.06 -1.83
N ARG A 17 27.08 -0.23 -1.58
CA ARG A 17 26.36 -1.02 -0.56
C ARG A 17 27.36 -1.75 0.34
N LEU A 18 27.07 -1.77 1.64
CA LEU A 18 27.81 -2.60 2.61
C LEU A 18 27.35 -4.07 2.49
N ILE A 19 28.31 -4.98 2.32
CA ILE A 19 28.12 -6.42 2.24
C ILE A 19 28.91 -7.08 3.37
N VAL A 20 28.27 -7.98 4.12
CA VAL A 20 28.92 -8.79 5.15
C VAL A 20 29.28 -10.16 4.57
N ILE A 21 30.56 -10.49 4.63
CA ILE A 21 31.12 -11.75 4.15
C ILE A 21 31.59 -12.56 5.36
N ASP A 22 31.21 -13.83 5.42
CA ASP A 22 31.82 -14.79 6.35
C ASP A 22 33.20 -15.19 5.80
N THR A 23 34.26 -14.92 6.55
CA THR A 23 35.65 -15.14 6.14
C THR A 23 36.05 -16.62 6.11
N GLU A 24 35.28 -17.51 6.75
CA GLU A 24 35.54 -18.96 6.74
C GLU A 24 34.95 -19.64 5.49
N THR A 25 33.83 -19.13 4.97
CA THR A 25 33.09 -19.75 3.85
C THR A 25 33.13 -18.92 2.56
N GLY A 26 33.55 -17.65 2.64
CA GLY A 26 33.55 -16.70 1.52
C GLY A 26 32.14 -16.29 1.05
N GLN A 27 31.09 -16.74 1.74
CA GLN A 27 29.70 -16.49 1.34
C GLN A 27 29.18 -15.16 1.91
N GLN A 28 28.32 -14.51 1.13
CA GLN A 28 27.56 -13.35 1.59
C GLN A 28 26.43 -13.80 2.51
N VAL A 29 26.40 -13.25 3.73
CA VAL A 29 25.34 -13.56 4.69
C VAL A 29 24.07 -12.83 4.26
N THR A 30 23.16 -13.54 3.58
CA THR A 30 21.82 -13.02 3.30
C THR A 30 21.00 -13.17 4.57
N HIS A 31 20.68 -12.05 5.24
CA HIS A 31 19.71 -12.07 6.34
C HIS A 31 18.34 -12.50 5.79
N GLY A 32 17.98 -13.77 6.04
CA GLY A 32 16.61 -14.22 5.97
C GLY A 32 15.75 -13.36 6.89
N GLY A 33 14.58 -12.94 6.38
CA GLY A 33 13.62 -12.12 7.11
C GLY A 33 13.14 -12.76 8.42
N PRO A 34 12.27 -12.07 9.18
CA PRO A 34 11.88 -12.47 10.53
C PRO A 34 11.34 -13.90 10.54
N VAL A 35 11.93 -14.74 11.38
CA VAL A 35 11.44 -16.09 11.68
C VAL A 35 10.08 -15.94 12.37
N ALA A 36 9.00 -16.25 11.65
CA ALA A 36 7.66 -16.34 12.24
C ALA A 36 7.59 -17.56 13.18
N PRO A 37 6.90 -17.47 14.33
CA PRO A 37 6.72 -18.62 15.22
C PRO A 37 5.89 -19.71 14.53
N ALA A 38 6.30 -20.96 14.66
CA ALA A 38 5.57 -22.11 14.14
C ALA A 38 4.21 -22.26 14.85
N ALA A 39 3.11 -22.28 14.08
CA ALA A 39 1.78 -22.64 14.53
C ALA A 39 1.27 -23.86 13.73
N PRO A 40 0.43 -24.73 14.33
CA PRO A 40 0.24 -26.10 13.87
C PRO A 40 -0.70 -26.22 12.67
N THR A 41 -0.44 -27.28 11.91
CA THR A 41 -1.06 -27.75 10.68
C THR A 41 -2.59 -27.85 10.76
N ARG A 42 -3.29 -27.25 9.79
CA ARG A 42 -4.60 -27.71 9.31
C ARG A 42 -4.62 -27.66 7.78
N ASP A 43 -5.29 -28.66 7.23
CA ASP A 43 -5.22 -29.15 5.87
C ASP A 43 -5.73 -28.21 4.76
N ARG A 44 -4.99 -28.19 3.63
CA ARG A 44 -5.38 -28.27 2.19
C ARG A 44 -6.80 -27.78 1.80
N ALA A 45 -7.11 -26.96 0.78
CA ALA A 45 -6.53 -26.36 -0.45
C ALA A 45 -7.64 -25.38 -1.03
N PRO A 46 -7.52 -24.64 -2.17
CA PRO A 46 -6.54 -24.71 -3.25
C PRO A 46 -5.82 -23.40 -3.60
N ALA A 47 -4.81 -23.56 -4.44
CA ALA A 47 -3.93 -22.54 -4.99
C ALA A 47 -4.70 -21.35 -5.60
N GLY A 48 -4.59 -20.19 -4.95
CA GLY A 48 -4.97 -18.90 -5.49
C GLY A 48 -3.72 -18.12 -5.89
N ASP A 49 -3.45 -18.11 -7.19
CA ASP A 49 -2.74 -17.11 -8.01
C ASP A 49 -1.35 -16.58 -7.53
N PRO A 50 -0.23 -16.91 -8.23
CA PRO A 50 1.09 -16.35 -7.94
C PRO A 50 1.27 -14.87 -8.33
N LEU A 51 0.25 -14.20 -8.88
CA LEU A 51 0.34 -12.80 -9.32
C LEU A 51 0.36 -11.76 -8.20
N SER A 52 0.18 -12.15 -6.92
CA SER A 52 0.43 -11.23 -5.79
C SER A 52 1.93 -10.98 -5.53
N ARG A 53 2.84 -11.66 -6.25
CA ARG A 53 4.30 -11.51 -6.12
C ARG A 53 4.86 -10.38 -7.00
N ARG A 54 4.21 -9.23 -6.98
CA ARG A 54 4.82 -7.97 -7.40
C ARG A 54 4.44 -6.85 -6.44
N THR A 55 4.50 -7.15 -5.14
CA THR A 55 4.81 -6.12 -4.15
C THR A 55 6.19 -5.59 -4.56
N ARG A 56 6.19 -4.54 -5.39
CA ARG A 56 7.33 -3.65 -5.52
C ARG A 56 7.68 -3.36 -4.06
N THR A 57 8.86 -3.77 -3.60
CA THR A 57 9.34 -3.41 -2.27
C THR A 57 9.52 -1.90 -2.33
N VAL A 58 8.46 -1.17 -2.01
CA VAL A 58 8.46 0.28 -2.01
C VAL A 58 9.26 0.65 -0.79
N ASP A 59 10.43 1.24 -1.03
CA ASP A 59 11.27 1.77 0.03
C ASP A 59 10.50 2.94 0.65
N ASP A 60 9.88 2.70 1.81
CA ASP A 60 9.24 3.73 2.66
C ASP A 60 10.21 4.88 3.01
N ARG A 61 11.53 4.69 2.78
CA ARG A 61 12.58 5.70 2.92
C ARG A 61 12.55 6.82 1.86
N SER A 62 11.77 6.67 0.79
CA SER A 62 11.61 7.67 -0.27
C SER A 62 10.68 8.84 0.11
N GLY A 63 10.05 8.80 1.29
CA GLY A 63 9.03 9.76 1.70
C GLY A 63 7.68 9.56 1.01
N SER A 64 7.52 8.49 0.24
CA SER A 64 6.24 8.06 -0.32
C SER A 64 5.47 7.22 0.70
N GLY A 65 4.19 7.56 0.92
CA GLY A 65 3.33 6.81 1.84
C GLY A 65 2.64 5.66 1.13
N VAL A 66 2.51 4.50 1.77
CA VAL A 66 1.78 3.35 1.19
C VAL A 66 0.38 3.25 1.80
N ILE A 67 -0.66 3.24 0.96
CA ILE A 67 -2.06 3.05 1.37
C ILE A 67 -2.56 1.71 0.85
N ARG A 68 -3.09 0.88 1.75
CA ARG A 68 -3.77 -0.37 1.39
C ARG A 68 -5.26 -0.13 1.15
N THR A 69 -5.76 -0.53 -0.01
CA THR A 69 -7.19 -0.44 -0.35
C THR A 69 -7.97 -1.69 0.07
N SER A 70 -9.30 -1.58 0.14
CA SER A 70 -10.18 -2.70 0.45
C SER A 70 -11.26 -2.90 -0.62
N ARG A 71 -11.75 -4.15 -0.74
CA ARG A 71 -12.85 -4.52 -1.64
C ARG A 71 -14.18 -3.83 -1.33
N LEU A 72 -14.33 -3.23 -0.15
CA LEU A 72 -15.56 -2.54 0.21
C LEU A 72 -15.81 -1.36 -0.75
N TYR A 73 -14.74 -0.63 -1.10
CA TYR A 73 -14.78 0.63 -1.84
C TYR A 73 -13.88 0.68 -3.08
N ASP A 74 -13.04 -0.33 -3.33
CA ASP A 74 -12.19 -0.44 -4.54
C ASP A 74 -12.50 -1.76 -5.28
N ASP A 75 -12.86 -1.67 -6.56
CA ASP A 75 -13.17 -2.84 -7.40
C ASP A 75 -11.92 -3.69 -7.67
N LYS A 76 -10.75 -3.07 -7.67
CA LYS A 76 -9.45 -3.74 -7.86
C LYS A 76 -8.79 -4.13 -6.53
N GLY A 77 -9.46 -3.91 -5.39
CA GLY A 77 -8.91 -4.21 -4.07
C GLY A 77 -8.89 -5.70 -3.69
N PRO A 78 -8.12 -6.10 -2.66
CA PRO A 78 -7.16 -5.30 -1.89
C PRO A 78 -5.80 -5.17 -2.62
N ARG A 79 -5.26 -3.95 -2.71
CA ARG A 79 -3.95 -3.64 -3.30
C ARG A 79 -3.26 -2.52 -2.53
N ASP A 80 -1.94 -2.44 -2.65
CA ASP A 80 -1.13 -1.39 -2.04
C ASP A 80 -0.85 -0.29 -3.09
N ILE A 81 -1.16 0.96 -2.77
CA ILE A 81 -0.96 2.14 -3.62
C ILE A 81 0.14 3.00 -3.02
N VAL A 82 1.10 3.39 -3.86
CA VAL A 82 2.21 4.26 -3.48
C VAL A 82 1.82 5.71 -3.71
N VAL A 83 1.72 6.47 -2.63
CA VAL A 83 1.42 7.90 -2.67
C VAL A 83 2.73 8.67 -2.70
N GLY A 84 3.14 9.04 -3.91
CA GLY A 84 4.23 10.00 -4.11
C GLY A 84 3.81 11.43 -3.77
N PRO A 85 4.74 12.41 -3.77
CA PRO A 85 4.47 13.80 -3.39
C PRO A 85 3.29 14.45 -4.13
N ASN A 86 3.13 14.13 -5.43
CA ASN A 86 2.04 14.62 -6.26
C ASN A 86 0.70 13.93 -5.94
N GLY A 87 0.74 12.66 -5.53
CA GLY A 87 -0.43 11.90 -5.08
C GLY A 87 -1.01 12.44 -3.77
N THR A 88 -0.20 13.04 -2.90
CA THR A 88 -0.64 13.64 -1.64
C THR A 88 -1.57 14.83 -1.88
N GLY A 89 -1.29 15.66 -2.90
CA GLY A 89 -2.16 16.77 -3.29
C GLY A 89 -3.51 16.30 -3.83
N MET A 90 -3.53 15.22 -4.61
CA MET A 90 -4.76 14.62 -5.12
C MET A 90 -5.60 13.95 -4.03
N LEU A 91 -4.94 13.34 -3.04
CA LEU A 91 -5.61 12.81 -1.85
C LEU A 91 -6.27 13.94 -1.05
N GLY A 92 -5.54 15.05 -0.86
CA GLY A 92 -6.04 16.24 -0.17
C GLY A 92 -7.22 16.90 -0.89
N SER A 93 -7.15 17.07 -2.20
CA SER A 93 -8.25 17.67 -2.98
C SER A 93 -9.48 16.76 -2.99
N GLY A 94 -9.30 15.44 -3.15
CA GLY A 94 -10.39 14.48 -3.04
C GLY A 94 -11.07 14.52 -1.67
N ALA A 95 -10.29 14.58 -0.59
CA ALA A 95 -10.81 14.71 0.78
C ALA A 95 -11.56 16.04 0.99
N ALA A 96 -11.05 17.15 0.46
CA ALA A 96 -11.70 18.46 0.54
C ALA A 96 -13.06 18.48 -0.18
N VAL A 97 -13.13 17.91 -1.39
CA VAL A 97 -14.39 17.77 -2.13
C VAL A 97 -15.38 16.90 -1.35
N ALA A 98 -14.94 15.76 -0.81
CA ALA A 98 -15.79 14.89 0.00
C ALA A 98 -16.32 15.61 1.26
N MET A 99 -15.49 16.42 1.91
CA MET A 99 -15.89 17.24 3.05
C MET A 99 -16.97 18.27 2.66
N ILE A 100 -16.77 19.02 1.56
CA ILE A 100 -17.75 20.02 1.09
C ILE A 100 -19.09 19.35 0.79
N VAL A 101 -19.07 18.21 0.08
CA VAL A 101 -20.29 17.42 -0.19
C VAL A 101 -20.96 16.99 1.10
N GLY A 102 -20.17 16.52 2.09
CA GLY A 102 -20.67 16.16 3.41
C GLY A 102 -21.34 17.32 4.15
N VAL A 103 -20.72 18.51 4.16
CA VAL A 103 -21.27 19.72 4.80
C VAL A 103 -22.57 20.15 4.12
N VAL A 104 -22.60 20.20 2.79
CA VAL A 104 -23.81 20.52 2.03
C VAL A 104 -24.92 19.51 2.32
N PHE A 105 -24.60 18.22 2.33
CA PHE A 105 -25.54 17.16 2.65
C PHE A 105 -26.13 17.33 4.06
N VAL A 106 -25.30 17.60 5.07
CA VAL A 106 -25.76 17.88 6.44
C VAL A 106 -26.62 19.13 6.50
N GLY A 107 -26.24 20.21 5.82
CA GLY A 107 -27.03 21.44 5.75
C GLY A 107 -28.43 21.19 5.16
N ILE A 108 -28.52 20.41 4.09
CA ILE A 108 -29.80 19.99 3.49
C ILE A 108 -30.59 19.10 4.45
N ALA A 109 -29.94 18.18 5.15
CA ALA A 109 -30.59 17.27 6.10
C ALA A 109 -31.23 18.00 7.29
N ILE A 110 -30.74 19.18 7.68
CA ILE A 110 -31.38 20.03 8.69
C ILE A 110 -32.78 20.48 8.22
N ALA A 111 -32.89 20.91 6.97
CA ALA A 111 -34.17 21.35 6.38
C ALA A 111 -35.08 20.15 6.03
N PHE A 112 -34.49 19.01 5.64
CA PHE A 112 -35.19 17.81 5.20
C PHE A 112 -34.61 16.55 5.86
N PRO A 113 -35.03 16.22 7.09
CA PRO A 113 -34.43 15.11 7.86
C PRO A 113 -34.49 13.75 7.17
N ALA A 114 -35.49 13.53 6.30
CA ALA A 114 -35.63 12.30 5.52
C ALA A 114 -34.42 12.02 4.61
N ILE A 115 -33.63 13.02 4.24
CA ILE A 115 -32.43 12.86 3.41
C ILE A 115 -31.34 12.04 4.13
N LEU A 116 -31.37 11.95 5.46
CA LEU A 116 -30.49 11.05 6.21
C LEU A 116 -30.67 9.56 5.85
N LEU A 117 -31.81 9.19 5.25
CA LEU A 117 -32.04 7.82 4.75
C LEU A 117 -31.36 7.55 3.39
N VAL A 118 -30.93 8.59 2.66
CA VAL A 118 -30.33 8.44 1.32
C VAL A 118 -29.08 7.56 1.35
N PRO A 119 -28.08 7.78 2.24
CA PRO A 119 -26.93 6.88 2.33
C PRO A 119 -27.34 5.43 2.58
N ALA A 120 -28.28 5.19 3.51
CA ALA A 120 -28.77 3.84 3.79
C ALA A 120 -29.40 3.19 2.54
N LEU A 121 -30.20 3.93 1.78
CA LEU A 121 -30.80 3.46 0.54
C LEU A 121 -29.74 3.16 -0.54
N LEU A 122 -28.72 4.00 -0.65
CA LEU A 122 -27.58 3.79 -1.55
C LEU A 122 -26.79 2.53 -1.18
N PHE A 123 -26.62 2.24 0.12
CA PHE A 123 -25.95 1.04 0.61
C PHE A 123 -26.74 -0.25 0.34
N VAL A 124 -28.07 -0.19 0.29
CA VAL A 124 -28.90 -1.35 -0.07
C VAL A 124 -28.84 -1.61 -1.58
N ASN A 125 -28.84 -0.55 -2.40
CA ASN A 125 -28.87 -0.67 -3.86
C ASN A 125 -27.53 -1.20 -4.43
N PRO A 126 -27.48 -2.42 -5.01
CA PRO A 126 -26.23 -2.99 -5.52
C PRO A 126 -25.66 -2.22 -6.73
N LYS A 127 -26.51 -1.60 -7.55
CA LYS A 127 -26.07 -0.80 -8.70
C LYS A 127 -25.41 0.49 -8.24
N ALA A 128 -26.02 1.17 -7.26
CA ALA A 128 -25.46 2.39 -6.68
C ALA A 128 -24.11 2.11 -6.02
N ARG A 129 -23.99 1.05 -5.21
CA ARG A 129 -22.72 0.63 -4.62
C ARG A 129 -21.65 0.35 -5.67
N LYS A 130 -21.99 -0.36 -6.74
CA LYS A 130 -21.05 -0.65 -7.83
C LYS A 130 -20.60 0.63 -8.55
N ALA A 131 -21.51 1.56 -8.81
CA ALA A 131 -21.18 2.84 -9.43
C ALA A 131 -20.23 3.67 -8.56
N ILE A 132 -20.51 3.77 -7.24
CA ILE A 132 -19.65 4.48 -6.29
C ILE A 132 -18.26 3.82 -6.24
N ARG A 133 -18.21 2.50 -6.13
CA ARG A 133 -16.95 1.75 -6.10
C ARG A 133 -16.12 1.93 -7.37
N SER A 134 -16.76 1.91 -8.54
CA SER A 134 -16.09 2.17 -9.82
C SER A 134 -15.50 3.57 -9.86
N ALA A 135 -16.26 4.59 -9.43
CA ALA A 135 -15.77 5.96 -9.36
C ALA A 135 -14.58 6.11 -8.40
N VAL A 136 -14.64 5.47 -7.23
CA VAL A 136 -13.52 5.42 -6.27
C VAL A 136 -12.31 4.70 -6.88
N THR A 137 -12.52 3.62 -7.63
CA THR A 137 -11.45 2.87 -8.31
C THR A 137 -10.72 3.74 -9.32
N VAL A 138 -11.46 4.50 -10.14
CA VAL A 138 -10.88 5.44 -11.12
C VAL A 138 -10.08 6.55 -10.42
N TRP A 139 -10.60 7.09 -9.32
CA TRP A 139 -9.87 8.08 -8.53
C TRP A 139 -8.60 7.50 -7.89
N LEU A 140 -8.66 6.29 -7.32
CA LEU A 140 -7.50 5.58 -6.76
C LEU A 140 -6.44 5.30 -7.85
N ASP A 141 -6.86 4.90 -9.04
CA ASP A 141 -5.96 4.70 -10.18
C ASP A 141 -5.25 6.00 -10.59
N SER A 142 -5.89 7.16 -10.44
CA SER A 142 -5.25 8.46 -10.70
C SER A 142 -4.17 8.80 -9.68
N ILE A 143 -4.37 8.43 -8.41
CA ILE A 143 -3.38 8.61 -7.34
C ILE A 143 -2.18 7.69 -7.56
N ASP A 144 -2.43 6.43 -7.93
CA ASP A 144 -1.38 5.44 -8.23
C ASP A 144 -0.51 5.88 -9.43
N GLN A 145 -1.13 6.41 -10.49
CA GLN A 145 -0.41 6.99 -11.64
C GLN A 145 0.43 8.22 -11.26
N ALA A 146 -0.12 9.10 -10.42
CA ALA A 146 0.60 10.29 -9.95
C ALA A 146 1.78 9.95 -9.02
N GLY A 147 1.73 8.81 -8.31
CA GLY A 147 2.85 8.29 -7.52
C GLY A 147 3.86 7.46 -8.31
N GLY A 148 3.43 6.86 -9.42
CA GLY A 148 4.21 5.92 -10.23
C GLY A 148 5.03 6.50 -11.39
N SER A 149 5.13 7.84 -11.51
CA SER A 149 5.81 8.50 -12.64
C SER A 149 7.18 9.08 -12.24
N PRO A 150 8.29 8.36 -12.47
CA PRO A 150 9.63 8.96 -12.50
C PRO A 150 10.09 9.46 -13.88
N ASP A 151 9.62 8.90 -15.01
CA ASP A 151 10.35 9.06 -16.29
C ASP A 151 9.44 9.25 -17.53
N SER A 152 8.90 10.46 -17.73
CA SER A 152 8.36 10.86 -19.04
C SER A 152 8.73 12.30 -19.38
N ALA A 153 10.03 12.57 -19.40
CA ALA A 153 10.65 13.72 -20.05
C ALA A 153 11.98 13.25 -20.65
N GLY A 154 11.90 12.72 -21.87
CA GLY A 154 13.04 12.60 -22.79
C GLY A 154 13.04 13.79 -23.74
#